data_AF-A0A450XF70-F1
#
_entry.id   AF-A0A450XF70-F1
#
_cell.length_a   1.000
_cell.length_b   1.000
_cell.length_c   1.000
_cell.angle_alpha   90.00
_cell.angle_beta   90.00
_cell.angle_gamma   90.00
#
_symmetry.space_group_name_H-M   'P 1'
#
loop_
_entity.id
_entity.type
_entity.pdbx_description
1 polymer ?
#
loop_
_entity_poly.entity_id
_entity_poly.type
_entity_poly.pdbx_seq_one_letter_code
_entity_poly.pdbx_strand_id
1 'polypeptide(L)'
;MAALFTDIDSDFASFLATTAASASGPCWSAARNFLLDERIHQTRAERYKAHGAVAGHGSIEAWIDFHNTYLEEEIFIRGDDFVSEPPKNIDPKDFEVCPDTFRFPMLSSLGKTLDSDLIRVQKVSSVGNVLRKLEENISEQDILTLAKDALTKDQKALQELEGLLQAFASGRNWQPVFAGVWKDLSDLFGDAPKQDSSDWPNTLRDRLGLYHYDPKQSDPIHILVFRYPAQAVPRLSGLDGESRPLTIPCVLDGGFSDAFCPAPQESDTGYTMSLREADCSKLAREVLHPAMRLRAGHLFRVGAITHPIDPGTIKEQRGLHLACLQDISKRPEYGRHTDEDLF
;
A
#
# COMPACT_ATOMS: atom_id res chain seq x y z
N MET A 1 4.94 -8.95 21.61
CA MET A 1 3.63 -8.81 22.31
C MET A 1 2.66 -9.78 21.65
N ALA A 2 1.46 -10.02 22.20
CA ALA A 2 0.43 -10.75 21.45
C ALA A 2 -0.24 -9.82 20.44
N ALA A 3 -0.76 -10.36 19.34
CA ALA A 3 -1.52 -9.57 18.36
C ALA A 3 -2.81 -9.05 18.99
N LEU A 4 -3.10 -7.75 18.84
CA LEU A 4 -4.12 -7.08 19.64
C LEU A 4 -5.52 -7.73 19.50
N PHE A 5 -5.88 -8.24 18.31
CA PHE A 5 -7.17 -8.87 18.08
C PHE A 5 -7.34 -10.26 18.71
N THR A 6 -6.27 -10.91 19.20
CA THR A 6 -6.41 -12.14 19.99
C THR A 6 -6.99 -11.86 21.38
N ASP A 7 -6.82 -10.65 21.89
CA ASP A 7 -7.13 -10.29 23.27
C ASP A 7 -8.42 -9.45 23.39
N ILE A 8 -8.88 -8.83 22.30
CA ILE A 8 -10.05 -7.93 22.28
C ILE A 8 -11.37 -8.69 22.39
N ASP A 9 -11.49 -9.85 21.73
CA ASP A 9 -12.73 -10.61 21.66
C ASP A 9 -12.44 -12.08 21.35
N SER A 10 -12.81 -12.98 22.26
CA SER A 10 -12.52 -14.41 22.12
C SER A 10 -13.26 -15.07 20.96
N ASP A 11 -14.47 -14.58 20.66
CA ASP A 11 -15.29 -15.14 19.58
C ASP A 11 -14.70 -14.76 18.22
N PHE A 12 -14.24 -13.51 18.10
CA PHE A 12 -13.53 -13.06 16.90
C PHE A 12 -12.18 -13.77 16.72
N ALA A 13 -11.41 -13.93 17.80
CA ALA A 13 -10.15 -14.68 17.75
C ALA A 13 -10.35 -16.13 17.29
N SER A 14 -11.42 -16.79 17.78
CA SER A 14 -11.79 -18.14 17.34
C SER A 14 -12.22 -18.19 15.88
N PHE A 15 -12.95 -17.17 15.41
CA PHE A 15 -13.34 -17.02 14.00
C PHE A 15 -12.10 -16.87 13.10
N LEU A 16 -11.16 -16.00 13.48
CA LEU A 16 -9.90 -15.81 12.76
C LEU A 16 -9.09 -17.10 12.72
N ALA A 17 -8.93 -17.80 13.85
CA ALA A 17 -8.21 -19.08 13.91
C ALA A 17 -8.84 -20.15 13.01
N THR A 18 -10.17 -20.23 12.98
CA THR A 18 -10.90 -21.16 12.11
C THR A 18 -10.70 -20.81 10.62
N THR A 19 -10.76 -19.52 10.29
CA THR A 19 -10.55 -19.03 8.92
C THR A 19 -9.10 -19.23 8.45
N ALA A 20 -8.14 -19.10 9.36
CA ALA A 20 -6.72 -19.28 9.12
C ALA A 20 -6.26 -20.75 9.02
N ALA A 21 -7.08 -21.70 9.49
CA ALA A 21 -6.70 -23.09 9.70
C ALA A 21 -6.30 -23.84 8.41
N SER A 22 -6.85 -23.45 7.26
CA SER A 22 -6.50 -24.03 5.96
C SER A 22 -5.93 -22.97 5.02
N ALA A 23 -4.70 -23.17 4.55
CA ALA A 23 -4.04 -22.32 3.55
C ALA A 23 -4.65 -22.41 2.13
N SER A 24 -5.88 -22.91 2.01
CA SER A 24 -6.68 -22.95 0.78
C SER A 24 -8.10 -22.41 0.96
N GLY A 25 -8.48 -21.99 2.17
CA GLY A 25 -9.80 -21.42 2.45
C GLY A 25 -9.89 -19.96 1.99
N PRO A 26 -11.09 -19.41 1.76
CA PRO A 26 -11.23 -17.98 1.49
C PRO A 26 -10.65 -17.15 2.64
N CYS A 27 -9.93 -16.06 2.31
CA CYS A 27 -9.37 -15.11 3.27
C CYS A 27 -8.41 -15.69 4.34
N TRP A 28 -7.85 -16.89 4.13
CA TRP A 28 -6.93 -17.52 5.08
C TRP A 28 -5.73 -16.62 5.42
N SER A 29 -5.14 -15.99 4.39
CA SER A 29 -4.00 -15.08 4.46
C SER A 29 -4.33 -13.85 5.30
N ALA A 30 -5.50 -13.24 5.06
CA ALA A 30 -6.00 -12.10 5.81
C ALA A 30 -6.23 -12.47 7.27
N ALA A 31 -6.88 -13.60 7.57
CA ALA A 31 -7.10 -14.05 8.94
C ALA A 31 -5.76 -14.26 9.70
N ARG A 32 -4.77 -14.87 9.04
CA ARG A 32 -3.42 -15.01 9.61
C ARG A 32 -2.74 -13.67 9.84
N ASN A 33 -2.91 -12.70 8.93
CA ASN A 33 -2.40 -11.35 9.14
C ASN A 33 -3.01 -10.68 10.38
N PHE A 34 -4.33 -10.80 10.58
CA PHE A 34 -5.00 -10.24 11.77
C PHE A 34 -4.49 -10.89 13.07
N LEU A 35 -4.21 -12.20 13.05
CA LEU A 35 -3.62 -12.93 14.17
C LEU A 35 -2.13 -12.65 14.39
N LEU A 36 -1.46 -12.05 13.40
CA LEU A 36 -0.02 -11.78 13.42
C LEU A 36 0.30 -10.30 13.68
N ASP A 37 -0.62 -9.38 13.40
CA ASP A 37 -0.37 -7.94 13.47
C ASP A 37 -0.30 -7.41 14.91
N GLU A 38 0.90 -7.05 15.33
CA GLU A 38 1.21 -6.55 16.68
C GLU A 38 1.15 -5.01 16.77
N ARG A 39 0.86 -4.30 15.67
CA ARG A 39 1.08 -2.84 15.56
C ARG A 39 -0.21 -2.02 15.57
N ILE A 40 -1.34 -2.68 15.77
CA ILE A 40 -2.63 -2.02 15.78
C ILE A 40 -2.77 -1.24 17.08
N HIS A 41 -2.97 0.07 16.98
CA HIS A 41 -3.24 0.90 18.14
C HIS A 41 -4.61 0.55 18.75
N GLN A 42 -4.72 0.50 20.08
CA GLN A 42 -5.94 0.09 20.79
C GLN A 42 -7.18 0.84 20.31
N THR A 43 -7.11 2.18 20.21
CA THR A 43 -8.24 3.00 19.74
C THR A 43 -8.65 2.67 18.30
N ARG A 44 -7.72 2.27 17.42
CA ARG A 44 -8.07 1.85 16.05
C ARG A 44 -8.84 0.54 16.07
N ALA A 45 -8.42 -0.41 16.91
CA ALA A 45 -9.11 -1.68 17.06
C ALA A 45 -10.50 -1.53 17.70
N GLU A 46 -10.65 -0.63 18.67
CA GLU A 46 -11.96 -0.26 19.26
C GLU A 46 -12.90 0.36 18.22
N ARG A 47 -12.38 1.24 17.34
CA ARG A 47 -13.16 1.76 16.19
C ARG A 47 -13.55 0.65 15.23
N TYR A 48 -12.60 -0.19 14.83
CA TYR A 48 -12.87 -1.35 13.98
C TYR A 48 -13.97 -2.25 14.56
N LYS A 49 -13.96 -2.45 15.89
CA LYS A 49 -15.04 -3.14 16.62
C LYS A 49 -16.37 -2.38 16.57
N ALA A 50 -16.36 -1.06 16.73
CA ALA A 50 -17.57 -0.23 16.67
C ALA A 50 -18.25 -0.25 15.29
N HIS A 51 -17.48 -0.48 14.22
CA HIS A 51 -17.98 -0.71 12.85
C HIS A 51 -18.56 -2.12 12.64
N GLY A 52 -18.67 -2.93 13.70
CA GLY A 52 -19.30 -4.25 13.64
C GLY A 52 -18.38 -5.36 13.15
N ALA A 53 -17.16 -5.07 12.67
CA ALA A 53 -16.29 -6.09 12.10
C ALA A 53 -15.85 -7.17 13.10
N VAL A 54 -15.81 -6.83 14.40
CA VAL A 54 -15.45 -7.75 15.50
C VAL A 54 -16.67 -8.38 16.18
N ALA A 55 -17.87 -7.80 16.09
CA ALA A 55 -19.07 -8.35 16.74
C ALA A 55 -20.04 -9.02 15.75
N GLY A 56 -19.97 -8.65 14.47
CA GLY A 56 -20.87 -9.05 13.40
C GLY A 56 -20.25 -10.03 12.39
N HIS A 57 -19.07 -10.59 12.67
CA HIS A 57 -18.32 -11.49 11.77
C HIS A 57 -18.95 -12.89 11.56
N GLY A 58 -20.27 -13.02 11.62
CA GLY A 58 -20.98 -14.31 11.55
C GLY A 58 -20.67 -15.15 10.29
N SER A 59 -20.07 -14.53 9.27
CA SER A 59 -19.46 -15.21 8.12
C SER A 59 -18.27 -14.40 7.59
N ILE A 60 -17.50 -14.98 6.66
CA ILE A 60 -16.39 -14.29 5.97
C ILE A 60 -16.91 -13.11 5.15
N GLU A 61 -18.06 -13.27 4.48
CA GLU A 61 -18.69 -12.20 3.71
C GLU A 61 -19.08 -11.03 4.61
N ALA A 62 -19.72 -11.31 5.75
CA ALA A 62 -20.06 -10.27 6.72
C ALA A 62 -18.80 -9.56 7.25
N TRP A 63 -17.72 -10.30 7.52
CA TRP A 63 -16.46 -9.71 7.95
C TRP A 63 -15.84 -8.79 6.87
N ILE A 64 -15.86 -9.20 5.60
CA ILE A 64 -15.42 -8.37 4.47
C ILE A 64 -16.28 -7.10 4.38
N ASP A 65 -17.59 -7.22 4.48
CA ASP A 65 -18.51 -6.09 4.38
C ASP A 65 -18.24 -5.07 5.48
N PHE A 66 -18.18 -5.49 6.74
CA PHE A 66 -17.87 -4.59 7.86
C PHE A 66 -16.45 -4.01 7.78
N HIS A 67 -15.48 -4.77 7.29
CA HIS A 67 -14.14 -4.25 7.04
C HIS A 67 -14.15 -3.15 5.98
N ASN A 68 -14.89 -3.33 4.88
CA ASN A 68 -15.04 -2.32 3.85
C ASN A 68 -15.77 -1.08 4.36
N THR A 69 -16.80 -1.23 5.20
CA THR A 69 -17.45 -0.10 5.89
C THR A 69 -16.45 0.71 6.71
N TYR A 70 -15.62 0.04 7.53
CA TYR A 70 -14.55 0.72 8.27
C TYR A 70 -13.58 1.46 7.34
N LEU A 71 -13.16 0.85 6.22
CA LEU A 71 -12.26 1.52 5.28
C LEU A 71 -12.93 2.75 4.65
N GLU A 72 -14.19 2.65 4.24
CA GLU A 72 -14.93 3.74 3.61
C GLU A 72 -15.14 4.94 4.56
N GLU A 73 -15.40 4.68 5.83
CA GLU A 73 -15.73 5.71 6.82
C GLU A 73 -14.49 6.28 7.54
N GLU A 74 -13.44 5.48 7.76
CA GLU A 74 -12.30 5.87 8.61
C GLU A 74 -10.97 6.04 7.85
N ILE A 75 -10.84 5.42 6.69
CA ILE A 75 -9.58 5.39 5.92
C ILE A 75 -9.69 6.19 4.63
N PHE A 76 -10.82 6.08 3.91
CA PHE A 76 -11.05 6.69 2.60
C PHE A 76 -11.69 8.06 2.70
N ILE A 77 -11.03 8.96 3.41
CA ILE A 77 -11.47 10.34 3.61
C ILE A 77 -11.76 11.02 2.27
N ARG A 78 -12.99 11.53 2.11
CA ARG A 78 -13.40 12.28 0.91
C ARG A 78 -13.13 13.76 1.15
N GLY A 79 -12.50 14.44 0.20
CA GLY A 79 -12.42 15.90 0.26
C GLY A 79 -13.79 16.51 0.03
N ASP A 80 -14.08 17.63 0.70
CA ASP A 80 -15.44 18.18 0.81
C ASP A 80 -16.14 18.49 -0.52
N ASP A 81 -15.41 18.76 -1.62
CA ASP A 81 -16.01 19.31 -2.84
C ASP A 81 -15.45 18.81 -4.19
N PHE A 82 -14.68 17.71 -4.25
CA PHE A 82 -13.98 17.24 -5.49
C PHE A 82 -13.06 18.28 -6.18
N VAL A 83 -12.91 19.47 -5.60
CA VAL A 83 -12.04 20.57 -6.06
C VAL A 83 -10.77 20.65 -5.22
N SER A 84 -10.85 20.24 -3.95
CA SER A 84 -9.76 20.37 -2.98
C SER A 84 -8.69 19.29 -3.15
N GLU A 85 -7.44 19.71 -3.36
CA GLU A 85 -6.28 18.83 -3.29
C GLU A 85 -6.05 18.34 -1.84
N PRO A 86 -5.40 17.18 -1.65
CA PRO A 86 -4.98 16.74 -0.32
C PRO A 86 -4.14 17.81 0.39
N PRO A 87 -4.40 18.10 1.68
CA PRO A 87 -3.71 19.15 2.41
C PRO A 87 -2.23 18.83 2.62
N LYS A 88 -1.39 19.86 2.58
CA LYS A 88 0.06 19.73 2.82
C LYS A 88 0.41 19.60 4.30
N ASN A 89 -0.48 20.02 5.19
CA ASN A 89 -0.36 19.88 6.64
C ASN A 89 -1.68 19.31 7.15
N ILE A 90 -1.62 18.20 7.87
CA ILE A 90 -2.77 17.45 8.37
C ILE A 90 -2.81 17.57 9.88
N ASP A 91 -3.94 17.95 10.46
CA ASP A 91 -4.15 17.85 11.90
C ASP A 91 -4.70 16.46 12.23
N PRO A 92 -4.00 15.61 13.00
CA PRO A 92 -4.52 14.30 13.40
C PRO A 92 -5.78 14.35 14.28
N LYS A 93 -6.17 15.54 14.77
CA LYS A 93 -7.44 15.75 15.48
C LYS A 93 -8.60 16.10 14.56
N ASP A 94 -8.34 16.38 13.29
CA ASP A 94 -9.35 16.70 12.31
C ASP A 94 -9.75 15.41 11.56
N PHE A 95 -10.94 14.92 11.89
CA PHE A 95 -11.47 13.64 11.42
C PHE A 95 -11.93 13.72 9.96
N GLU A 96 -12.19 14.93 9.45
CA GLU A 96 -12.65 15.15 8.07
C GLU A 96 -11.49 15.15 7.08
N VAL A 97 -10.25 15.29 7.56
CA VAL A 97 -9.06 15.38 6.71
C VAL A 97 -7.99 14.33 7.01
N CYS A 98 -7.98 13.74 8.22
CA CYS A 98 -6.96 12.80 8.66
C CYS A 98 -7.51 11.35 8.76
N PRO A 99 -7.09 10.44 7.85
CA PRO A 99 -7.39 9.02 7.95
C PRO A 99 -6.93 8.41 9.28
N ASP A 100 -7.62 7.37 9.75
CA ASP A 100 -7.33 6.68 11.01
C ASP A 100 -5.86 6.23 11.15
N THR A 101 -5.27 5.80 10.04
CA THR A 101 -3.86 5.45 9.90
C THR A 101 -2.91 6.54 10.42
N PHE A 102 -3.20 7.82 10.17
CA PHE A 102 -2.32 8.94 10.56
C PHE A 102 -2.77 9.66 11.84
N ARG A 103 -3.93 9.30 12.40
CA ARG A 103 -4.33 9.72 13.75
C ARG A 103 -3.51 8.99 14.82
N PHE A 104 -3.08 7.76 14.53
CA PHE A 104 -2.27 6.92 15.41
C PHE A 104 -1.08 6.31 14.64
N PRO A 105 -0.15 7.12 14.10
CA PRO A 105 0.87 6.63 13.20
C PRO A 105 1.91 5.78 13.93
N MET A 106 2.26 4.64 13.36
CA MET A 106 3.42 3.83 13.77
C MET A 106 4.63 4.29 12.95
N LEU A 107 5.23 5.39 13.40
CA LEU A 107 6.26 6.10 12.65
C LEU A 107 7.49 5.21 12.36
N SER A 108 7.84 5.15 11.08
CA SER A 108 9.09 4.56 10.62
C SER A 108 10.26 5.51 10.82
N SER A 109 11.46 4.96 11.04
CA SER A 109 12.73 5.70 11.03
C SER A 109 12.94 6.47 9.71
N LEU A 110 12.41 5.95 8.59
CA LEU A 110 12.45 6.58 7.27
C LEU A 110 11.81 7.98 7.26
N GLY A 111 10.85 8.25 8.14
CA GLY A 111 10.21 9.56 8.25
C GLY A 111 11.18 10.67 8.68
N LYS A 112 12.36 10.31 9.20
CA LYS A 112 13.43 11.25 9.60
C LYS A 112 14.53 11.38 8.54
N THR A 113 14.57 10.47 7.56
CA THR A 113 15.60 10.40 6.53
C THR A 113 15.07 11.03 5.23
N LEU A 114 14.90 12.35 5.26
CA LEU A 114 14.14 13.09 4.23
C LEU A 114 14.78 13.09 2.83
N ASP A 115 16.06 12.75 2.73
CA ASP A 115 16.84 12.59 1.50
C ASP A 115 16.59 11.24 0.81
N SER A 116 15.90 10.30 1.48
CA SER A 116 15.48 9.05 0.86
C SER A 116 14.33 9.28 -0.11
N ASP A 117 14.47 8.71 -1.31
CA ASP A 117 13.39 8.69 -2.29
C ASP A 117 12.43 7.53 -2.04
N LEU A 118 11.15 7.82 -2.26
CA LEU A 118 10.06 6.87 -2.30
C LEU A 118 9.69 6.57 -3.75
N ILE A 119 9.23 5.35 -4.02
CA ILE A 119 8.72 4.92 -5.32
C ILE A 119 7.27 4.45 -5.18
N ARG A 120 6.42 4.93 -6.08
CA ARG A 120 4.99 4.59 -6.14
C ARG A 120 4.59 4.18 -7.54
N VAL A 121 3.77 3.14 -7.62
CA VAL A 121 3.13 2.69 -8.86
C VAL A 121 1.68 3.13 -8.87
N GLN A 122 1.22 3.67 -10.00
CA GLN A 122 -0.14 4.12 -10.22
C GLN A 122 -0.69 3.53 -11.52
N LYS A 123 -1.82 2.81 -11.46
CA LYS A 123 -2.52 2.35 -12.68
C LYS A 123 -3.04 3.55 -13.45
N VAL A 124 -2.84 3.54 -14.77
CA VAL A 124 -3.40 4.53 -15.69
C VAL A 124 -4.92 4.47 -15.68
N SER A 125 -5.51 3.27 -15.70
CA SER A 125 -6.96 3.07 -15.63
C SER A 125 -7.59 3.67 -14.37
N SER A 126 -6.91 3.59 -13.22
CA SER A 126 -7.38 4.26 -11.99
C SER A 126 -7.37 5.78 -12.10
N VAL A 127 -6.39 6.36 -12.79
CA VAL A 127 -6.36 7.81 -13.07
C VAL A 127 -7.51 8.19 -13.99
N GLY A 128 -7.67 7.47 -15.11
CA GLY A 128 -8.77 7.69 -16.05
C GLY A 128 -10.16 7.55 -15.43
N ASN A 129 -10.35 6.59 -14.52
CA ASN A 129 -11.61 6.41 -13.80
C ASN A 129 -11.96 7.58 -12.88
N VAL A 130 -10.97 8.21 -12.24
CA VAL A 130 -11.19 9.42 -11.43
C VAL A 130 -11.49 10.60 -12.33
N LEU A 131 -10.72 10.81 -13.39
CA LEU A 131 -10.91 11.93 -14.33
C LEU A 131 -12.28 11.86 -15.01
N ARG A 132 -12.74 10.67 -15.40
CA ARG A 132 -14.08 10.49 -15.99
C ARG A 132 -15.22 10.89 -15.03
N LYS A 133 -15.05 10.71 -13.73
CA LYS A 133 -16.02 11.17 -12.71
C LYS A 133 -16.06 12.69 -12.61
N LEU A 134 -14.98 13.36 -13.00
CA LEU A 134 -14.89 14.81 -13.13
C LEU A 134 -15.30 15.32 -14.52
N GLU A 135 -15.92 14.47 -15.34
CA GLU A 135 -16.34 14.78 -16.72
C GLU A 135 -15.17 15.10 -17.68
N GLU A 136 -13.94 14.79 -17.28
CA GLU A 136 -12.76 14.89 -18.14
C GLU A 136 -12.73 13.71 -19.12
N ASN A 137 -12.88 14.00 -20.42
CA ASN A 137 -12.88 12.98 -21.46
C ASN A 137 -11.45 12.73 -21.99
N ILE A 138 -10.67 11.95 -21.24
CA ILE A 138 -9.33 11.53 -21.66
C ILE A 138 -9.23 10.00 -21.68
N SER A 139 -8.63 9.46 -22.75
CA SER A 139 -8.39 8.02 -22.86
C SER A 139 -7.12 7.60 -22.12
N GLU A 140 -7.02 6.31 -21.75
CA GLU A 140 -5.79 5.78 -21.15
C GLU A 140 -4.58 5.94 -22.09
N GLN A 141 -4.79 5.85 -23.40
CA GLN A 141 -3.75 6.01 -24.40
C GLN A 141 -3.24 7.47 -24.46
N ASP A 142 -4.11 8.45 -24.27
CA ASP A 142 -3.72 9.86 -24.21
C ASP A 142 -2.90 10.15 -22.96
N ILE A 143 -3.33 9.61 -21.79
CA ILE A 143 -2.55 9.71 -20.54
C ILE A 143 -1.15 9.11 -20.73
N LEU A 144 -1.05 7.95 -21.38
CA LEU A 144 0.23 7.29 -21.65
C LEU A 144 1.12 8.08 -22.61
N THR A 145 0.55 8.63 -23.67
CA THR A 145 1.28 9.43 -24.66
C THR A 145 1.82 10.69 -23.97
N LEU A 146 0.97 11.39 -23.24
CA LEU A 146 1.32 12.56 -22.46
C LEU A 146 2.43 12.29 -21.45
N ALA A 147 2.34 11.17 -20.72
CA ALA A 147 3.37 10.78 -19.76
C ALA A 147 4.72 10.43 -20.42
N LYS A 148 4.70 9.75 -21.57
CA LYS A 148 5.92 9.44 -22.35
C LYS A 148 6.57 10.72 -22.89
N ASP A 149 5.79 11.65 -23.41
CA ASP A 149 6.29 12.92 -23.93
C ASP A 149 6.88 13.77 -22.79
N ALA A 150 6.23 13.80 -21.63
CA ALA A 150 6.74 14.46 -20.42
C ALA A 150 8.10 13.88 -19.96
N LEU A 151 8.31 12.56 -20.08
CA LEU A 151 9.61 11.93 -19.79
C LEU A 151 10.73 12.38 -20.75
N THR A 152 10.39 12.75 -21.99
CA THR A 152 11.33 13.35 -22.95
C THR A 152 11.58 14.85 -22.71
N LYS A 153 11.02 15.41 -21.64
CA LYS A 153 11.13 16.82 -21.23
C LYS A 153 10.43 17.81 -22.16
N ASP A 154 9.44 17.33 -22.93
CA ASP A 154 8.52 18.21 -23.65
C ASP A 154 7.75 19.11 -22.66
N GLN A 155 7.86 20.43 -22.84
CA GLN A 155 7.31 21.40 -21.88
C GLN A 155 5.79 21.46 -21.89
N LYS A 156 5.17 21.26 -23.06
CA LYS A 156 3.71 21.26 -23.18
C LYS A 156 3.15 20.02 -22.50
N ALA A 157 3.73 18.85 -22.76
CA ALA A 157 3.36 17.60 -22.11
C ALA A 157 3.55 17.65 -20.59
N LEU A 158 4.62 18.28 -20.09
CA LEU A 158 4.82 18.48 -18.65
C LEU A 158 3.71 19.33 -18.01
N GLN A 159 3.30 20.42 -18.66
CA GLN A 159 2.24 21.30 -18.16
C GLN A 159 0.87 20.61 -18.18
N GLU A 160 0.54 19.95 -19.30
CA GLU A 160 -0.71 19.20 -19.44
C GLU A 160 -0.77 18.03 -18.44
N LEU A 161 0.34 17.32 -18.22
CA LEU A 161 0.41 16.26 -17.23
C LEU A 161 0.26 16.79 -15.79
N GLU A 162 0.86 17.94 -15.47
CA GLU A 162 0.71 18.56 -14.14
C GLU A 162 -0.77 18.92 -13.88
N GLY A 163 -1.46 19.50 -14.87
CA GLY A 163 -2.90 19.78 -14.78
C GLY A 163 -3.75 18.53 -14.60
N LEU A 164 -3.43 17.46 -15.34
CA LEU A 164 -4.09 16.17 -15.20
C LEU A 164 -3.89 15.56 -13.81
N LEU A 165 -2.66 15.58 -13.29
CA LEU A 165 -2.35 15.05 -11.97
C LEU A 165 -2.97 15.89 -10.85
N GLN A 166 -3.15 17.19 -11.08
CA GLN A 166 -3.93 18.07 -10.19
C GLN A 166 -5.40 17.66 -10.17
N ALA A 167 -6.05 17.51 -11.32
CA ALA A 167 -7.43 17.05 -11.40
C ALA A 167 -7.61 15.67 -10.74
N PHE A 168 -6.69 14.73 -11.01
CA PHE A 168 -6.66 13.42 -10.35
C PHE A 168 -6.54 13.53 -8.82
N ALA A 169 -5.71 14.45 -8.32
CA ALA A 169 -5.53 14.64 -6.88
C ALA A 169 -6.78 15.22 -6.21
N SER A 170 -7.50 16.14 -6.87
CA SER A 170 -8.74 16.71 -6.37
C SER A 170 -9.93 15.74 -6.42
N GLY A 171 -9.95 14.83 -7.41
CA GLY A 171 -11.05 13.88 -7.60
C GLY A 171 -10.97 12.58 -6.80
N ARG A 172 -9.89 12.35 -6.03
CA ARG A 172 -9.65 11.09 -5.31
C ARG A 172 -9.81 11.24 -3.80
N ASN A 173 -10.15 10.14 -3.12
CA ASN A 173 -10.11 10.06 -1.67
C ASN A 173 -8.68 10.24 -1.14
N TRP A 174 -8.55 10.84 0.04
CA TRP A 174 -7.29 11.12 0.73
C TRP A 174 -6.80 9.94 1.58
N GLN A 175 -7.02 8.73 1.06
CA GLN A 175 -6.60 7.49 1.72
C GLN A 175 -5.07 7.39 1.84
N PRO A 176 -4.56 6.58 2.81
CA PRO A 176 -3.15 6.25 2.91
C PRO A 176 -2.57 5.75 1.58
N VAL A 177 -1.37 6.22 1.28
CA VAL A 177 -0.68 6.01 0.02
C VAL A 177 0.50 5.08 0.27
N PHE A 178 0.40 3.87 -0.29
CA PHE A 178 1.51 2.93 -0.34
C PHE A 178 2.66 3.47 -1.19
N ALA A 179 3.88 3.31 -0.67
CA ALA A 179 5.14 3.52 -1.38
C ALA A 179 6.22 2.55 -0.91
N GLY A 180 7.08 2.14 -1.83
CA GLY A 180 8.32 1.44 -1.52
C GLY A 180 9.49 2.42 -1.37
N VAL A 181 10.61 1.96 -0.79
CA VAL A 181 11.85 2.74 -0.73
C VAL A 181 12.66 2.56 -2.02
N TRP A 182 13.03 3.67 -2.67
CA TRP A 182 13.76 3.66 -3.95
C TRP A 182 15.05 2.84 -3.88
N LYS A 183 15.82 2.99 -2.80
CA LYS A 183 17.12 2.31 -2.62
C LYS A 183 17.00 0.79 -2.80
N ASP A 184 15.89 0.21 -2.34
CA ASP A 184 15.69 -1.23 -2.36
C ASP A 184 15.30 -1.72 -3.76
N LEU A 185 14.85 -0.83 -4.66
CA LEU A 185 14.34 -1.18 -6.00
C LEU A 185 15.17 -0.57 -7.14
N SER A 186 16.18 0.21 -6.80
CA SER A 186 17.01 0.94 -7.75
C SER A 186 17.77 0.04 -8.73
N ASP A 187 18.06 -1.20 -8.34
CA ASP A 187 18.70 -2.22 -9.17
C ASP A 187 17.85 -2.68 -10.37
N LEU A 188 16.55 -2.40 -10.35
CA LEU A 188 15.64 -2.73 -11.46
C LEU A 188 15.79 -1.79 -12.66
N PHE A 189 16.42 -0.64 -12.47
CA PHE A 189 16.43 0.45 -13.45
C PHE A 189 17.85 0.81 -13.85
N GLY A 190 18.04 1.08 -15.14
CA GLY A 190 19.25 1.70 -15.64
C GLY A 190 19.23 3.22 -15.47
N ASP A 191 20.35 3.87 -15.80
CA ASP A 191 20.47 5.34 -15.76
C ASP A 191 19.46 6.02 -16.70
N ALA A 192 19.12 5.34 -17.81
CA ALA A 192 18.14 5.80 -18.79
C ALA A 192 17.08 4.72 -19.07
N PRO A 193 15.84 5.10 -19.44
CA PRO A 193 14.76 4.14 -19.73
C PRO A 193 15.12 3.03 -20.73
N LYS A 194 15.98 3.33 -21.71
CA LYS A 194 16.45 2.37 -22.72
C LYS A 194 17.37 1.27 -22.17
N GLN A 195 17.85 1.41 -20.93
CA GLN A 195 18.74 0.46 -20.25
C GLN A 195 18.00 -0.40 -19.23
N ASP A 196 16.73 -0.08 -18.93
CA ASP A 196 15.94 -0.90 -18.02
C ASP A 196 15.72 -2.29 -18.63
N SER A 197 15.69 -3.33 -17.80
CA SER A 197 15.31 -4.68 -18.25
C SER A 197 13.91 -4.67 -18.87
N SER A 198 13.69 -5.38 -19.97
CA SER A 198 12.36 -5.40 -20.61
C SER A 198 11.24 -5.90 -19.69
N ASP A 199 11.58 -6.66 -18.65
CA ASP A 199 10.63 -7.21 -17.67
C ASP A 199 10.56 -6.41 -16.35
N TRP A 200 11.14 -5.20 -16.31
CA TRP A 200 11.13 -4.36 -15.10
C TRP A 200 9.72 -4.08 -14.56
N PRO A 201 8.65 -3.87 -15.36
CA PRO A 201 7.33 -3.56 -14.80
C PRO A 201 6.75 -4.73 -14.00
N ASN A 202 6.90 -5.95 -14.51
CA ASN A 202 6.45 -7.17 -13.82
C ASN A 202 7.32 -7.42 -12.58
N THR A 203 8.64 -7.27 -12.70
CA THR A 203 9.56 -7.43 -11.56
C THR A 203 9.30 -6.40 -10.46
N LEU A 204 9.03 -5.14 -10.82
CA LEU A 204 8.67 -4.08 -9.87
C LEU A 204 7.37 -4.41 -9.14
N ARG A 205 6.32 -4.86 -9.87
CA ARG A 205 5.06 -5.32 -9.28
C ARG A 205 5.30 -6.44 -8.28
N ASP A 206 6.07 -7.45 -8.68
CA ASP A 206 6.32 -8.63 -7.86
C ASP A 206 7.08 -8.27 -6.59
N ARG A 207 8.15 -7.47 -6.70
CA ARG A 207 8.93 -7.03 -5.53
C ARG A 207 8.15 -6.11 -4.61
N LEU A 208 7.19 -5.34 -5.12
CA LEU A 208 6.31 -4.49 -4.31
C LEU A 208 5.08 -5.23 -3.76
N GLY A 209 4.92 -6.53 -3.99
CA GLY A 209 3.77 -7.29 -3.51
C GLY A 209 2.42 -6.81 -4.06
N LEU A 210 2.42 -6.19 -5.25
CA LEU A 210 1.22 -5.58 -5.83
C LEU A 210 0.28 -6.62 -6.45
N TYR A 211 -0.25 -7.53 -5.63
CA TYR A 211 -1.07 -8.67 -6.07
C TYR A 211 -2.33 -8.24 -6.85
N HIS A 212 -2.92 -7.12 -6.47
CA HIS A 212 -4.07 -6.54 -7.16
C HIS A 212 -3.72 -5.91 -8.52
N TYR A 213 -2.45 -5.87 -8.92
CA TYR A 213 -1.99 -5.55 -10.28
C TYR A 213 -1.78 -6.83 -11.10
N ASP A 214 -2.72 -7.77 -11.01
CA ASP A 214 -2.79 -8.97 -11.83
C ASP A 214 -3.60 -8.71 -13.12
N PRO A 215 -3.02 -8.83 -14.32
CA PRO A 215 -3.74 -8.61 -15.57
C PRO A 215 -4.87 -9.62 -15.85
N LYS A 216 -4.97 -10.77 -15.14
CA LYS A 216 -6.02 -11.83 -15.15
C LYS A 216 -6.52 -12.40 -16.51
N GLN A 217 -6.41 -11.69 -17.63
CA GLN A 217 -6.94 -12.01 -18.96
C GLN A 217 -6.02 -11.53 -20.10
N SER A 218 -4.71 -11.37 -19.83
CA SER A 218 -3.69 -10.90 -20.77
C SER A 218 -3.82 -9.44 -21.24
N ASP A 219 -4.75 -8.66 -20.70
CA ASP A 219 -4.79 -7.22 -20.92
C ASP A 219 -3.69 -6.53 -20.11
N PRO A 220 -2.74 -5.83 -20.74
CA PRO A 220 -1.67 -5.18 -20.00
C PRO A 220 -2.20 -4.13 -19.03
N ILE A 221 -1.70 -4.14 -17.79
CA ILE A 221 -1.96 -3.05 -16.85
C ILE A 221 -0.91 -1.98 -17.08
N HIS A 222 -1.34 -0.88 -17.69
CA HIS A 222 -0.51 0.30 -17.89
C HIS A 222 -0.27 1.04 -16.57
N ILE A 223 0.99 1.35 -16.29
CA ILE A 223 1.43 1.96 -15.04
C ILE A 223 2.27 3.21 -15.26
N LEU A 224 2.07 4.18 -14.36
CA LEU A 224 2.95 5.32 -14.13
C LEU A 224 3.74 5.04 -12.85
N VAL A 225 5.06 5.20 -12.91
CA VAL A 225 5.94 5.06 -11.76
C VAL A 225 6.43 6.44 -11.37
N PHE A 226 6.20 6.81 -10.12
CA PHE A 226 6.62 8.08 -9.55
C PHE A 226 7.76 7.85 -8.57
N ARG A 227 8.79 8.69 -8.65
CA ARG A 227 9.89 8.78 -7.69
C ARG A 227 9.91 10.18 -7.10
N TYR A 228 9.87 10.28 -5.78
CA TYR A 228 9.85 11.56 -5.09
C TYR A 228 10.54 11.46 -3.72
N PRO A 229 11.16 12.56 -3.24
CA PRO A 229 11.80 12.55 -1.94
C PRO A 229 10.75 12.42 -0.84
N ALA A 230 11.11 11.75 0.26
CA ALA A 230 10.28 11.69 1.46
C ALA A 230 9.88 13.10 1.94
N GLN A 231 10.74 14.10 1.75
CA GLN A 231 10.43 15.50 2.07
C GLN A 231 9.15 16.05 1.38
N ALA A 232 8.78 15.52 0.21
CA ALA A 232 7.58 15.94 -0.52
C ALA A 232 6.27 15.49 0.13
N VAL A 233 6.34 14.51 1.05
CA VAL A 233 5.17 14.00 1.78
C VAL A 233 4.56 15.10 2.66
N PRO A 234 3.22 15.16 2.81
CA PRO A 234 2.55 16.08 3.72
C PRO A 234 3.05 15.95 5.16
N ARG A 235 2.96 17.04 5.92
CA ARG A 235 3.31 17.06 7.34
C ARG A 235 2.09 16.70 8.18
N LEU A 236 2.35 16.10 9.33
CA LEU A 236 1.35 15.88 10.37
C LEU A 236 1.62 16.85 11.53
N SER A 237 0.63 17.64 11.91
CA SER A 237 0.72 18.58 13.03
C SER A 237 1.06 17.84 14.32
N GLY A 238 1.97 18.41 15.11
CA GLY A 238 2.43 17.80 16.36
C GLY A 238 3.61 16.84 16.20
N LEU A 239 4.03 16.49 14.98
CA LEU A 239 5.35 15.90 14.74
C LEU A 239 6.43 16.98 14.70
N ASP A 240 7.67 16.60 15.01
CA ASP A 240 8.84 17.46 14.81
C ASP A 240 8.86 17.98 13.36
N GLY A 241 9.12 19.28 13.17
CA GLY A 241 8.98 19.95 11.87
C GLY A 241 9.81 19.36 10.72
N GLU A 242 10.83 18.57 11.04
CA GLU A 242 11.71 17.86 10.11
C GLU A 242 11.31 16.39 9.87
N SER A 243 10.26 15.89 10.50
CA SER A 243 9.77 14.52 10.28
C SER A 243 8.62 14.47 9.27
N ARG A 244 8.41 13.28 8.70
CA ARG A 244 7.24 12.95 7.87
C ARG A 244 6.48 11.76 8.44
N PRO A 245 5.14 11.74 8.33
CA PRO A 245 4.29 10.67 8.82
C PRO A 245 4.36 9.44 7.90
N LEU A 246 5.56 8.85 7.76
CA LEU A 246 5.74 7.56 7.12
C LEU A 246 5.44 6.49 8.16
N THR A 247 4.33 5.77 7.98
CA THR A 247 3.89 4.73 8.92
C THR A 247 4.07 3.35 8.33
N ILE A 248 4.33 2.38 9.19
CA ILE A 248 4.35 0.97 8.81
C ILE A 248 2.90 0.52 8.56
N PRO A 249 2.57 -0.14 7.42
CA PRO A 249 1.22 -0.60 7.15
C PRO A 249 0.77 -1.68 8.15
N CYS A 250 -0.53 -1.69 8.46
CA CYS A 250 -1.19 -2.73 9.24
C CYS A 250 -2.45 -3.26 8.51
N VAL A 251 -3.05 -4.33 9.05
CA VAL A 251 -4.25 -4.98 8.47
C VAL A 251 -5.49 -4.07 8.36
N LEU A 252 -5.48 -2.89 8.98
CA LEU A 252 -6.57 -1.92 8.96
C LEU A 252 -6.36 -0.78 7.95
N ASP A 253 -5.26 -0.77 7.20
CA ASP A 253 -4.92 0.37 6.32
C ASP A 253 -5.39 0.20 4.86
N GLY A 254 -5.96 -0.96 4.52
CA GLY A 254 -6.48 -1.26 3.20
C GLY A 254 -7.24 -2.57 3.17
N GLY A 255 -7.82 -2.91 2.01
CA GLY A 255 -8.58 -4.13 1.83
C GLY A 255 -7.73 -5.40 1.97
N PHE A 256 -8.38 -6.53 2.17
CA PHE A 256 -7.72 -7.81 2.32
C PHE A 256 -6.83 -8.12 1.11
N SER A 257 -5.58 -8.47 1.38
CA SER A 257 -4.56 -8.79 0.38
C SER A 257 -3.85 -10.07 0.76
N ASP A 258 -3.83 -11.02 -0.17
CA ASP A 258 -3.09 -12.27 -0.05
C ASP A 258 -1.57 -12.07 0.02
N ALA A 259 -1.08 -10.94 -0.48
CA ALA A 259 0.33 -10.59 -0.50
C ALA A 259 0.75 -9.60 0.58
N PHE A 260 -0.13 -9.27 1.51
CA PHE A 260 0.24 -8.49 2.69
C PHE A 260 0.73 -9.42 3.79
N CYS A 261 1.80 -9.03 4.49
CA CYS A 261 2.29 -9.66 5.71
C CYS A 261 2.68 -8.55 6.69
N PRO A 262 2.10 -8.47 7.89
CA PRO A 262 2.52 -7.46 8.85
C PRO A 262 3.97 -7.69 9.27
N ALA A 263 4.69 -6.62 9.57
CA ALA A 263 6.05 -6.69 10.08
C ALA A 263 6.05 -6.83 11.62
N PRO A 264 6.98 -7.63 12.20
CA PRO A 264 7.14 -7.77 13.65
C PRO A 264 7.30 -6.40 14.31
N GLN A 265 6.80 -6.19 15.53
CA GLN A 265 6.89 -4.91 16.25
C GLN A 265 8.33 -4.34 16.35
N GLU A 266 9.35 -5.19 16.31
CA GLU A 266 10.76 -4.83 16.41
C GLU A 266 11.31 -4.15 15.13
N SER A 267 10.67 -4.36 13.98
CA SER A 267 11.10 -3.77 12.71
C SER A 267 10.89 -2.25 12.68
N ASP A 268 11.76 -1.50 12.00
CA ASP A 268 11.59 -0.05 11.83
C ASP A 268 10.83 0.34 10.56
N THR A 269 10.54 -0.64 9.70
CA THR A 269 9.78 -0.53 8.46
C THR A 269 8.90 -1.76 8.24
N GLY A 270 7.89 -1.65 7.36
CA GLY A 270 7.25 -2.81 6.76
C GLY A 270 8.12 -3.40 5.65
N TYR A 271 7.80 -4.61 5.19
CA TYR A 271 8.45 -5.24 4.04
C TYR A 271 7.41 -5.90 3.15
N THR A 272 7.52 -5.68 1.85
CA THR A 272 6.63 -6.29 0.87
C THR A 272 6.91 -7.78 0.72
N MET A 273 5.86 -8.58 0.57
CA MET A 273 5.99 -9.97 0.15
C MET A 273 6.23 -10.00 -1.37
N SER A 274 7.33 -10.62 -1.80
CA SER A 274 7.59 -10.82 -3.23
C SER A 274 6.59 -11.81 -3.82
N LEU A 275 6.08 -11.56 -5.03
CA LEU A 275 5.11 -12.45 -5.69
C LEU A 275 5.74 -13.61 -6.47
N ARG A 276 7.06 -13.61 -6.63
CA ARG A 276 7.76 -14.56 -7.53
C ARG A 276 8.99 -15.21 -6.89
N GLU A 277 9.91 -14.40 -6.38
CA GLU A 277 11.15 -14.88 -5.76
C GLU A 277 11.37 -14.17 -4.43
N ALA A 278 11.42 -14.94 -3.34
CA ALA A 278 11.77 -14.44 -2.03
C ALA A 278 13.29 -14.56 -1.81
N ASP A 279 14.00 -13.47 -2.09
CA ASP A 279 15.39 -13.26 -1.67
C ASP A 279 15.37 -12.24 -0.52
N CYS A 280 15.76 -12.67 0.68
CA CYS A 280 15.73 -11.81 1.87
C CYS A 280 16.57 -10.54 1.69
N SER A 281 17.61 -10.58 0.85
CA SER A 281 18.45 -9.41 0.55
C SER A 281 17.78 -8.40 -0.39
N LYS A 282 16.67 -8.78 -1.03
CA LYS A 282 15.92 -7.99 -2.01
C LYS A 282 14.51 -7.62 -1.56
N LEU A 283 14.14 -7.87 -0.31
CA LEU A 283 12.87 -7.38 0.21
C LEU A 283 12.83 -5.85 0.11
N ALA A 284 11.72 -5.32 -0.41
CA ALA A 284 11.53 -3.89 -0.48
C ALA A 284 10.85 -3.41 0.79
N ARG A 285 11.41 -2.37 1.42
CA ARG A 285 10.76 -1.72 2.55
C ARG A 285 9.53 -0.97 2.04
N GLU A 286 8.46 -1.06 2.79
CA GLU A 286 7.19 -0.39 2.52
C GLU A 286 6.79 0.56 3.65
N VAL A 287 6.11 1.63 3.25
CA VAL A 287 5.49 2.60 4.13
C VAL A 287 4.17 3.06 3.55
N LEU A 288 3.31 3.57 4.41
CA LEU A 288 2.19 4.41 4.02
C LEU A 288 2.51 5.86 4.36
N HIS A 289 2.01 6.76 3.52
CA HIS A 289 2.06 8.19 3.80
C HIS A 289 0.73 8.86 3.42
N PRO A 290 0.43 10.08 3.93
CA PRO A 290 -0.82 10.75 3.59
C PRO A 290 -0.93 11.03 2.09
N ALA A 291 -2.17 11.12 1.60
CA ALA A 291 -2.42 11.50 0.22
C ALA A 291 -1.77 12.84 -0.13
N MET A 292 -1.21 12.92 -1.33
CA MET A 292 -0.59 14.12 -1.85
C MET A 292 -0.80 14.24 -3.36
N ARG A 293 -0.62 15.44 -3.91
CA ARG A 293 -0.55 15.63 -5.36
C ARG A 293 0.78 15.11 -5.89
N LEU A 294 0.71 14.10 -6.77
CA LEU A 294 1.86 13.70 -7.59
C LEU A 294 2.12 14.78 -8.64
N ARG A 295 3.37 15.11 -8.90
CA ARG A 295 3.77 16.13 -9.88
C ARG A 295 4.29 15.47 -11.14
N ALA A 296 4.18 16.14 -12.28
CA ALA A 296 4.79 15.71 -13.52
C ALA A 296 6.32 15.52 -13.36
N GLY A 297 6.95 16.38 -12.54
CA GLY A 297 8.37 16.25 -12.19
C GLY A 297 8.74 15.02 -11.34
N HIS A 298 7.76 14.36 -10.71
CA HIS A 298 7.98 13.10 -9.99
C HIS A 298 7.86 11.87 -10.92
N LEU A 299 7.36 12.03 -12.16
CA LEU A 299 7.22 10.92 -13.09
C LEU A 299 8.61 10.36 -13.44
N PHE A 300 8.80 9.07 -13.18
CA PHE A 300 10.07 8.38 -13.32
C PHE A 300 10.09 7.40 -14.50
N ARG A 301 9.05 6.56 -14.62
CA ARG A 301 8.90 5.59 -15.71
C ARG A 301 7.43 5.41 -16.10
N VAL A 302 7.22 4.96 -17.33
CA VAL A 302 5.93 4.49 -17.85
C VAL A 302 6.15 3.06 -18.33
N GLY A 303 5.30 2.14 -17.91
CA GLY A 303 5.44 0.71 -18.22
C GLY A 303 4.10 0.00 -18.38
N ALA A 304 4.18 -1.29 -18.69
CA ALA A 304 3.01 -2.17 -18.78
C ALA A 304 3.33 -3.49 -18.07
N ILE A 305 2.47 -3.88 -17.15
CA ILE A 305 2.50 -5.19 -16.50
C ILE A 305 1.73 -6.15 -17.39
N THR A 306 2.36 -7.23 -17.80
CA THR A 306 1.88 -8.12 -18.86
C THR A 306 1.75 -9.57 -18.41
N HIS A 307 2.50 -9.98 -17.39
CA HIS A 307 2.47 -11.35 -16.90
C HIS A 307 1.39 -11.53 -15.84
N PRO A 308 0.53 -12.56 -15.89
CA PRO A 308 -0.37 -12.86 -14.78
C PRO A 308 0.43 -13.24 -13.53
N ILE A 309 -0.18 -13.08 -12.37
CA ILE A 309 0.36 -13.64 -11.13
C ILE A 309 -0.11 -15.09 -10.99
N ASP A 310 0.77 -16.00 -10.61
CA ASP A 310 0.38 -17.37 -10.28
C ASP A 310 -0.18 -17.42 -8.85
N PRO A 311 -1.50 -17.61 -8.65
CA PRO A 311 -2.07 -17.68 -7.31
C PRO A 311 -1.55 -18.87 -6.51
N GLY A 312 -1.01 -19.91 -7.17
CA GLY A 312 -0.42 -21.08 -6.53
C GLY A 312 0.86 -20.78 -5.74
N THR A 313 1.56 -19.67 -6.04
CA THR A 313 2.83 -19.33 -5.37
C THR A 313 2.64 -18.59 -4.06
N ILE A 314 1.46 -18.01 -3.79
CA ILE A 314 1.21 -17.15 -2.63
C ILE A 314 1.55 -17.85 -1.31
N LYS A 315 1.16 -19.12 -1.17
CA LYS A 315 1.44 -19.91 0.04
C LYS A 315 2.95 -20.04 0.29
N GLU A 316 3.70 -20.40 -0.74
CA GLU A 316 5.16 -20.56 -0.68
C GLU A 316 5.85 -19.21 -0.42
N GLN A 317 5.47 -18.16 -1.16
CA GLN A 317 6.07 -16.84 -1.00
C GLN A 317 5.83 -16.27 0.40
N ARG A 318 4.67 -16.53 1.00
CA ARG A 318 4.39 -16.15 2.39
C ARG A 318 5.32 -16.86 3.37
N GLY A 319 5.48 -18.18 3.25
CA GLY A 319 6.40 -18.95 4.12
C GLY A 319 7.84 -18.43 4.04
N LEU A 320 8.34 -18.22 2.81
CA LEU A 320 9.67 -17.67 2.58
C LEU A 320 9.83 -16.24 3.12
N HIS A 321 8.82 -15.39 2.93
CA HIS A 321 8.82 -14.03 3.44
C HIS A 321 8.83 -13.99 4.98
N LEU A 322 8.03 -14.82 5.64
CA LEU A 322 8.05 -14.93 7.11
C LEU A 322 9.41 -15.41 7.62
N ALA A 323 10.06 -16.36 6.95
CA ALA A 323 11.42 -16.77 7.28
C ALA A 323 12.43 -15.61 7.15
N CYS A 324 12.30 -14.76 6.13
CA CYS A 324 13.11 -13.55 6.01
C CYS A 324 12.83 -12.55 7.14
N LEU A 325 11.55 -12.34 7.50
CA LEU A 325 11.18 -11.45 8.60
C LEU A 325 11.74 -11.95 9.94
N GLN A 326 11.73 -13.25 10.19
CA GLN A 326 12.36 -13.86 11.37
C GLN A 326 13.86 -13.53 11.45
N ASP A 327 14.59 -13.62 10.33
CA ASP A 327 16.02 -13.29 10.31
C ASP A 327 16.27 -11.78 10.44
N ILE A 328 15.50 -10.94 9.75
CA ILE A 328 15.66 -9.47 9.79
C ILE A 328 15.37 -8.93 11.19
N SER A 329 14.27 -9.38 11.81
CA SER A 329 13.86 -8.94 13.16
C SER A 329 14.58 -9.67 14.29
N LYS A 330 15.39 -10.70 13.97
CA LYS A 330 16.03 -11.59 14.96
C LYS A 330 15.03 -12.25 15.91
N ARG A 331 13.86 -12.61 15.39
CA ARG A 331 12.74 -13.20 16.13
C ARG A 331 12.31 -14.54 15.50
N PRO A 332 12.99 -15.65 15.83
CA PRO A 332 12.79 -16.94 15.16
C PRO A 332 11.39 -17.54 15.35
N GLU A 333 10.63 -17.09 16.35
CA GLU A 333 9.27 -17.54 16.62
C GLU A 333 8.18 -16.74 15.90
N TYR A 334 8.53 -15.65 15.20
CA TYR A 334 7.55 -14.81 14.52
C TYR A 334 6.79 -15.59 13.44
N GLY A 335 5.45 -15.55 13.47
CA GLY A 335 4.59 -16.28 12.53
C GLY A 335 4.42 -17.77 12.82
N ARG A 336 5.15 -18.37 13.77
CA ARG A 336 5.02 -19.82 14.04
C ARG A 336 3.63 -20.23 14.49
N HIS A 337 2.92 -19.40 15.23
CA HIS A 337 1.58 -19.73 15.74
C HIS A 337 0.46 -19.58 14.69
N THR A 338 0.71 -18.91 13.55
CA THR A 338 -0.26 -18.73 12.47
C THR A 338 0.09 -19.51 11.21
N ASP A 339 1.38 -19.72 10.95
CA ASP A 339 1.91 -20.14 9.66
C ASP A 339 2.90 -21.32 9.78
N GLU A 340 2.86 -22.10 10.87
CA GLU A 340 3.73 -23.28 11.05
C GLU A 340 3.67 -24.25 9.86
N ASP A 341 2.49 -24.39 9.25
CA ASP A 341 2.23 -25.26 8.11
C ASP A 341 2.89 -24.79 6.79
N LEU A 342 3.57 -23.64 6.82
CA LEU A 342 4.26 -23.04 5.68
C LEU A 342 5.79 -23.20 5.74
N PHE A 343 6.35 -23.69 6.86
CA PHE A 343 7.80 -23.84 7.06
C PHE A 343 8.35 -25.20 6.60
#